data_AF-A0A3S9YC38-F1
#
_entry.id   AF-A0A3S9YC38-F1
#
_cell.length_a   1.000
_cell.length_b   1.000
_cell.length_c   1.000
_cell.angle_alpha   90.00
_cell.angle_beta   90.00
_cell.angle_gamma   90.00
#
_symmetry.space_group_name_H-M   'P 1'
#
loop_
_entity.id
_entity.type
_entity.pdbx_description
1 polymer ?
#
loop_
_entity_poly.entity_id
_entity_poly.type
_entity_poly.pdbx_seq_one_letter_code
_entity_poly.pdbx_strand_id
1 'polypeptide(L)' 'MSGSRGTAGFASHVHISEDGDRVVNYSEWTDPESHEREVGRALQPQGQVRSHIDSLPGVEPLGFRRYVAPRGLVRG' A
#
# COMPACT_ATOMS: atom_id res chain seq x y z
N MET A 1 20.29 -9.38 -17.57
CA MET A 1 18.91 -9.83 -17.86
C MET A 1 17.96 -8.94 -17.06
N SER A 2 17.24 -8.04 -17.72
CA SER A 2 16.27 -7.16 -17.06
C SER A 2 14.91 -7.86 -17.05
N GLY A 3 14.59 -8.51 -15.93
CA GLY A 3 13.23 -8.97 -15.66
C GLY A 3 12.52 -7.88 -14.89
N SER A 4 11.49 -7.27 -15.50
CA SER A 4 10.47 -6.53 -14.76
C SER A 4 9.81 -7.54 -13.82
N ARG A 5 10.33 -7.68 -12.60
CA ARG A 5 9.60 -8.35 -11.53
C ARG A 5 8.37 -7.48 -11.27
N GLY A 6 7.18 -8.05 -11.46
CA GLY A 6 5.95 -7.44 -10.96
C GLY A 6 6.18 -6.97 -9.52
N THR A 7 5.48 -5.91 -9.12
CA THR A 7 5.60 -5.35 -7.77
C THR A 7 5.54 -6.50 -6.78
N ALA A 8 6.54 -6.63 -5.89
CA ALA A 8 6.60 -7.75 -4.95
C ALA A 8 5.58 -7.59 -3.80
N GLY A 9 4.42 -7.00 -4.13
CA GLY A 9 3.22 -6.99 -3.31
C GLY A 9 2.61 -8.38 -3.34
N PHE A 10 2.32 -8.89 -2.15
CA PHE A 10 1.80 -10.23 -1.94
C PHE A 10 0.28 -10.23 -1.87
N ALA A 11 -0.30 -9.31 -1.10
CA ALA A 11 -1.74 -9.17 -0.93
C ALA A 11 -2.13 -7.72 -0.60
N SER A 12 -3.39 -7.38 -0.85
CA SER A 12 -3.98 -6.11 -0.43
C SER A 12 -5.40 -6.37 0.05
N HIS A 13 -5.66 -5.97 1.29
CA HIS A 13 -6.95 -6.10 1.95
C HIS A 13 -7.49 -4.70 2.23
N VAL A 14 -8.61 -4.35 1.62
CA VAL A 14 -9.25 -3.05 1.80
C VAL A 14 -10.40 -3.19 2.78
N HIS A 15 -10.36 -2.41 3.83
CA HIS A 15 -11.34 -2.38 4.91
C HIS A 15 -11.97 -1.00 4.99
N ILE A 16 -13.25 -0.97 5.35
CA ILE A 16 -13.96 0.25 5.74
C ILE A 16 -14.25 0.17 7.24
N SER A 17 -14.19 1.30 7.95
CA SER A 17 -14.61 1.38 9.35
C SER A 17 -16.11 1.14 9.49
N GLU A 18 -16.57 0.75 10.68
CA GLU A 18 -17.98 0.47 10.94
C GLU A 18 -18.88 1.70 10.78
N ASP A 19 -18.35 2.88 11.09
CA ASP A 19 -18.99 4.19 10.87
C ASP A 19 -18.87 4.71 9.43
N GLY A 20 -18.14 4.00 8.56
CA GLY A 20 -18.03 4.29 7.14
C GLY A 20 -17.13 5.47 6.76
N ASP A 21 -16.45 6.10 7.74
CA ASP A 21 -15.69 7.34 7.53
C ASP A 21 -14.22 7.11 7.14
N ARG A 22 -13.71 5.88 7.28
CA ARG A 22 -12.30 5.53 7.01
C ARG A 22 -12.21 4.32 6.12
N VAL A 23 -11.23 4.39 5.20
CA VAL A 23 -10.78 3.25 4.42
C VAL A 23 -9.32 2.97 4.76
N VAL A 24 -8.99 1.70 5.00
CA VAL A 24 -7.62 1.23 5.26
C VAL A 24 -7.27 0.15 4.27
N ASN A 25 -6.13 0.32 3.59
CA ASN A 25 -5.50 -0.75 2.83
C ASN A 25 -4.40 -1.41 3.68
N TYR A 26 -4.63 -2.65 4.11
CA TYR A 26 -3.58 -3.50 4.66
C TYR A 26 -2.88 -4.21 3.51
N SER A 27 -1.67 -3.76 3.17
CA SER A 27 -0.86 -4.31 2.09
C SER A 27 0.28 -5.17 2.62
N GLU A 28 0.40 -6.36 2.07
CA GLU A 28 1.46 -7.32 2.39
C GLU A 28 2.51 -7.31 1.27
N TRP A 29 3.77 -7.40 1.67
CA TRP A 29 4.92 -7.28 0.77
C TRP A 29 5.94 -8.37 1.09
N THR A 30 6.62 -8.87 0.07
CA THR A 30 7.66 -9.90 0.25
C THR A 30 8.88 -9.38 1.01
N ASP A 31 9.20 -8.10 0.83
CA ASP A 31 10.34 -7.43 1.45
C ASP A 31 10.08 -5.91 1.62
N PRO A 32 10.72 -5.26 2.61
CA PRO A 32 10.59 -3.83 2.83
C PRO A 32 10.99 -2.98 1.62
N GLU A 33 12.07 -3.35 0.91
CA GLU A 33 12.59 -2.55 -0.21
C GLU A 33 11.59 -2.49 -1.39
N SER A 34 10.83 -3.55 -1.61
CA SER A 34 9.76 -3.60 -2.60
C SER A 34 8.63 -2.63 -2.27
N HIS A 35 8.21 -2.57 -1.00
CA HIS A 35 7.25 -1.57 -0.56
C HIS A 35 7.79 -0.14 -0.69
N GLU A 36 9.05 0.08 -0.33
CA GLU A 36 9.69 1.40 -0.45
C GLU A 36 9.77 1.89 -1.90
N ARG A 37 10.10 1.00 -2.84
CA ARG A 37 10.06 1.32 -4.28
C ARG A 37 8.66 1.71 -4.73
N GLU A 38 7.62 0.97 -4.32
CA GLU A 38 6.26 1.31 -4.74
C GLU A 38 5.79 2.63 -4.10
N VAL A 39 6.08 2.86 -2.82
CA VAL A 39 5.80 4.16 -2.16
C VAL A 39 6.56 5.29 -2.85
N GLY A 40 7.82 5.07 -3.22
CA GLY A 40 8.67 6.03 -3.94
C GLY A 40 8.21 6.32 -5.36
N ARG A 41 7.38 5.45 -5.96
CA ARG A 41 6.88 5.61 -7.33
C ARG A 41 5.44 6.10 -7.38
N ALA A 42 4.55 5.46 -6.63
CA ALA A 42 3.11 5.59 -6.79
C ALA A 42 2.45 6.57 -5.79
N LEU A 43 3.04 6.71 -4.59
CA LEU A 43 2.47 7.50 -3.49
C LEU A 43 3.15 8.86 -3.26
N GLN A 44 4.20 9.17 -4.03
CA GLN A 44 4.81 10.50 -4.08
C GLN A 44 3.85 11.54 -4.68
N PRO A 45 4.07 12.85 -4.44
CA PRO A 45 3.35 13.90 -5.15
C PRO A 45 3.35 13.65 -6.66
N GLN A 46 2.20 13.79 -7.32
CA GLN A 46 1.99 13.50 -8.75
C GLN A 46 2.16 12.02 -9.17
N GLY A 47 2.48 11.13 -8.24
CA GLY A 47 2.41 9.68 -8.47
C GLY A 47 1.00 9.26 -8.84
N GLN A 48 0.84 8.18 -9.62
CA GLN A 48 -0.46 7.77 -10.16
C GLN A 48 -1.50 7.51 -9.06
N VAL A 49 -1.12 6.79 -8.00
CA VAL A 49 -2.04 6.44 -6.90
C VAL A 49 -2.34 7.67 -6.05
N ARG A 50 -1.31 8.46 -5.72
CA ARG A 50 -1.49 9.74 -5.00
C ARG A 50 -2.45 10.67 -5.75
N SER A 51 -2.22 10.92 -7.03
CA SER A 51 -3.06 11.77 -7.87
C SER A 51 -4.51 11.29 -7.93
N HIS A 52 -4.73 9.97 -7.94
CA HIS A 52 -6.08 9.41 -7.89
C HIS A 52 -6.76 9.70 -6.56
N ILE A 53 -6.08 9.45 -5.43
CA ILE A 53 -6.62 9.74 -4.09
C ILE A 53 -6.94 11.24 -3.94
N ASP A 54 -6.03 12.11 -4.35
CA ASP A 54 -6.19 13.57 -4.27
C ASP A 54 -7.36 14.07 -5.15
N SER A 55 -7.79 13.29 -6.14
CA SER A 55 -8.94 13.61 -6.99
C SER A 55 -10.30 13.21 -6.40
N LEU A 56 -10.32 12.45 -5.29
CA LEU A 56 -11.56 11.97 -4.67
C LEU A 56 -12.16 13.05 -3.74
N PRO A 57 -13.36 13.56 -4.04
CA PRO A 57 -13.98 14.60 -3.21
C PRO A 57 -14.29 14.09 -1.80
N GLY A 58 -13.91 14.86 -0.78
CA GLY A 58 -14.17 14.53 0.63
C GLY A 58 -13.25 13.46 1.22
N VAL A 59 -12.24 12.98 0.49
CA VAL A 59 -11.24 12.04 1.00
C VAL A 59 -10.02 12.81 1.49
N GLU A 60 -9.66 12.61 2.76
CA GLU A 60 -8.43 13.14 3.35
C GLU A 60 -7.37 12.02 3.49
N PRO A 61 -6.18 12.13 2.87
CA PRO A 61 -5.15 11.11 2.97
C PRO A 61 -4.47 11.10 4.35
N LEU A 62 -4.59 9.99 5.08
CA LEU A 62 -4.01 9.86 6.44
C LEU A 62 -2.59 9.27 6.48
N GLY A 63 -2.01 8.97 5.32
CA GLY A 63 -0.71 8.29 5.22
C GLY A 63 -0.78 6.81 5.57
N PHE A 64 0.33 6.22 6.00
CA PHE A 64 0.38 4.81 6.40
C PHE A 64 1.38 4.58 7.53
N ARG A 65 1.21 3.44 8.20
CA ARG A 65 2.15 2.91 9.19
C ARG A 65 2.69 1.56 8.72
N ARG A 66 3.98 1.32 8.95
CA ARG A 66 4.62 0.03 8.67
C ARG A 66 4.62 -0.84 9.92
N TYR A 67 4.37 -2.12 9.70
CA TYR A 67 4.43 -3.16 10.71
C TYR A 67 5.39 -4.24 10.25
N VAL A 68 6.26 -4.69 11.14
CA VAL A 68 7.08 -5.89 10.94
C VAL A 68 6.47 -6.96 11.83
N ALA A 69 5.93 -8.01 11.21
CA ALA A 69 5.38 -9.12 11.99
C ALA A 69 6.53 -9.82 12.75
N PRO A 70 6.37 -10.12 14.05
CA PRO A 70 7.41 -10.83 14.82
C PRO A 70 7.69 -12.25 14.27
N ARG A 71 6.78 -12.82 13.46
CA ARG A 71 6.97 -14.00 12.62
C ARG A 71 6.10 -13.82 11.38
N GLY A 72 6.68 -13.95 10.19
CA GLY A 72 5.92 -13.86 8.93
C GLY A 72 4.86 -14.97 8.83
N LEU A 73 3.76 -14.70 8.14
CA LEU A 73 2.83 -15.75 7.71
C LEU A 73 3.54 -16.68 6.74
N VAL A 74 4.02 -17.82 7.23
CA VAL A 74 4.40 -18.95 6.38
C VAL A 74 3.10 -19.68 6.04
N ARG A 75 2.63 -19.57 4.79
CA ARG A 75 1.64 -20.52 4.27
C ARG A 75 2.37 -21.87 4.10
N GLY A 76 2.01 -22.83 4.95
CA GLY A 76 2.36 -24.24 4.79
C GLY A 76 1.52 -24.93 3.73
#